data_AF-A0A1Z5IKI3-F1
#
_entry.id   AF-A0A1Z5IKI3-F1
#
_cell.length_a   1.000
_cell.length_b   1.000
_cell.length_c   1.000
_cell.angle_alpha   90.00
_cell.angle_beta   90.00
_cell.angle_gamma   90.00
#
_symmetry.space_group_name_H-M   'P 1'
#
loop_
_entity.id
_entity.type
_entity.pdbx_description
1 polymer ?
#
loop_
_entity_poly.entity_id
_entity_poly.type
_entity_poly.pdbx_seq_one_letter_code
_entity_poly.pdbx_strand_id
1 'polypeptide(L)'
;MPQSNMEPDEIVEKFGLPSSEDIIKAMGITPDVLDKEVASAQNYHKHGNNPPSYLNVRSINELIEDEYDDFVQVLYNKGETEISYDELFNSFKQRLNQYLTNCVIVKNTGRAYLADENDRTALKV
;
A
#
# COMPACT_ATOMS: atom_id res chain seq x y z
N MET A 1 -18.28 23.50 -6.14
CA MET A 1 -18.09 22.70 -7.36
C MET A 1 -17.30 21.47 -6.92
N PRO A 2 -17.65 20.23 -7.30
CA PRO A 2 -16.75 19.11 -7.07
C PRO A 2 -15.45 19.43 -7.83
N GLN A 3 -14.33 19.48 -7.11
CA GLN A 3 -13.01 19.63 -7.73
C GLN A 3 -12.85 18.51 -8.77
N SER A 4 -12.31 18.86 -9.96
CA SER A 4 -12.04 17.93 -11.06
C SER A 4 -11.49 16.59 -10.57
N ASN A 5 -11.91 15.48 -11.20
CA ASN A 5 -11.19 14.20 -11.18
C ASN A 5 -9.80 14.41 -11.80
N MET A 6 -8.88 14.99 -11.04
CA MET A 6 -7.47 15.09 -11.37
C MET A 6 -6.84 13.77 -10.91
N GLU A 7 -6.07 13.15 -11.79
CA GLU A 7 -5.39 11.89 -11.49
C GLU A 7 -4.29 12.12 -10.42
N PRO A 8 -3.93 11.09 -9.62
CA PRO A 8 -2.91 11.23 -8.57
C PRO A 8 -1.59 11.84 -9.07
N ASP A 9 -1.07 11.37 -10.20
CA ASP A 9 0.16 11.90 -10.82
C ASP A 9 0.06 13.39 -11.15
N GLU A 10 -1.10 13.83 -11.67
CA GLU A 10 -1.34 15.24 -11.98
C GLU A 10 -1.40 16.09 -10.71
N ILE A 11 -1.95 15.55 -9.60
CA ILE A 11 -1.96 16.23 -8.30
C ILE A 11 -0.52 16.35 -7.78
N VAL A 12 0.25 15.26 -7.82
CA VAL A 12 1.66 15.25 -7.38
C VAL A 12 2.45 16.32 -8.11
N GLU A 13 2.37 16.36 -9.44
CA GLU A 13 3.08 17.34 -10.26
C GLU A 13 2.60 18.78 -9.97
N LYS A 14 1.28 19.00 -9.93
CA LYS A 14 0.70 20.34 -9.77
C LYS A 14 1.01 20.99 -8.43
N PHE A 15 1.04 20.20 -7.36
CA PHE A 15 1.27 20.70 -6.00
C PHE A 15 2.70 20.46 -5.51
N GLY A 16 3.58 19.89 -6.34
CA GLY A 16 4.96 19.60 -5.98
C GLY A 16 5.08 18.62 -4.81
N LEU A 17 4.16 17.66 -4.73
CA LEU A 17 4.21 16.59 -3.73
C LEU A 17 5.33 15.60 -4.13
N PRO A 18 5.89 14.85 -3.17
CA PRO A 18 6.81 13.76 -3.52
C PRO A 18 6.08 12.66 -4.30
N SER A 19 6.80 11.96 -5.18
CA SER A 19 6.27 10.78 -5.86
C SER A 19 6.17 9.57 -4.91
N SER A 20 5.42 8.53 -5.29
CA SER A 20 5.40 7.25 -4.57
C SER A 20 6.81 6.65 -4.45
N GLU A 21 7.63 6.74 -5.51
CA GLU A 21 9.04 6.31 -5.49
C GLU A 21 9.88 7.07 -4.45
N ASP A 22 9.72 8.39 -4.36
CA ASP A 22 10.41 9.22 -3.36
C ASP A 22 10.02 8.82 -1.93
N ILE A 23 8.74 8.55 -1.72
CA ILE A 23 8.17 8.11 -0.44
C ILE A 23 8.70 6.73 -0.04
N ILE A 24 8.69 5.76 -0.97
CA ILE A 24 9.26 4.42 -0.77
C ILE A 24 10.74 4.51 -0.41
N LYS A 25 11.50 5.32 -1.14
CA LYS A 25 12.92 5.54 -0.90
C LYS A 25 13.18 6.17 0.47
N ALA A 26 12.36 7.13 0.89
CA ALA A 26 12.47 7.77 2.19
C ALA A 26 12.09 6.84 3.36
N MET A 27 11.20 5.88 3.13
CA MET A 27 10.89 4.83 4.12
C MET A 27 12.05 3.85 4.33
N GLY A 28 12.99 3.75 3.38
CA GLY A 28 14.16 2.89 3.51
C GLY A 28 13.83 1.39 3.49
N ILE A 29 12.70 1.01 2.86
CA ILE A 29 12.32 -0.39 2.68
C ILE A 29 13.25 -1.02 1.64
N THR A 30 13.78 -2.20 1.95
CA THR A 30 14.68 -2.90 1.03
C THR A 30 13.90 -3.55 -0.11
N PRO A 31 14.49 -3.69 -1.32
CA PRO A 31 13.82 -4.31 -2.46
C PRO A 31 13.29 -5.72 -2.19
N ASP A 32 14.01 -6.52 -1.39
CA ASP A 32 13.58 -7.88 -1.02
C ASP A 32 12.31 -7.90 -0.16
N VAL A 33 12.01 -6.81 0.55
CA VAL A 33 10.74 -6.64 1.27
C VAL A 33 9.67 -6.12 0.32
N LEU A 34 9.99 -5.15 -0.55
CA LEU A 34 9.05 -4.59 -1.52
C LEU A 34 8.48 -5.65 -2.48
N ASP A 35 9.30 -6.63 -2.88
CA ASP A 35 8.91 -7.73 -3.77
C ASP A 35 8.04 -8.80 -3.07
N LYS A 36 7.85 -8.73 -1.74
CA LYS A 36 7.03 -9.72 -1.03
C LYS A 36 5.57 -9.55 -1.38
N GLU A 37 4.91 -10.69 -1.53
CA GLU A 37 3.48 -10.75 -1.78
C GLU A 37 2.70 -10.64 -0.46
N VAL A 38 1.69 -9.79 -0.47
CA VAL A 38 0.81 -9.56 0.67
C VAL A 38 -0.65 -9.62 0.24
N ALA A 39 -1.50 -9.99 1.20
CA ALA A 39 -2.95 -9.94 1.04
C ALA A 39 -3.60 -9.45 2.33
N SER A 40 -4.76 -8.80 2.22
CA SER A 40 -5.60 -8.51 3.38
C SER A 40 -6.07 -9.81 4.03
N ALA A 41 -6.09 -9.85 5.37
CA ALA A 41 -6.64 -10.97 6.13
C ALA A 41 -8.10 -11.29 5.74
N GLN A 42 -8.86 -10.28 5.29
CA GLN A 42 -10.25 -10.42 4.86
C GLN A 42 -10.38 -11.15 3.51
N ASN A 43 -9.32 -11.18 2.70
CA ASN A 43 -9.31 -11.87 1.41
C ASN A 43 -9.02 -13.37 1.54
N TYR A 44 -8.93 -13.90 2.78
CA TYR A 44 -8.80 -15.32 3.00
C TYR A 44 -10.11 -16.03 2.65
N HIS A 45 -10.07 -16.88 1.62
CA HIS A 45 -11.23 -17.60 1.14
C HIS A 45 -11.05 -19.11 1.26
N LYS A 46 -12.08 -19.76 1.81
CA LYS A 46 -12.27 -21.22 1.78
C LYS A 46 -13.66 -21.52 1.21
N HIS A 47 -13.73 -22.05 -0.01
CA HIS A 47 -15.00 -22.42 -0.66
C HIS A 47 -14.98 -23.84 -1.20
N GLY A 48 -15.96 -24.64 -0.76
CA GLY A 48 -16.16 -26.01 -1.26
C GLY A 48 -14.93 -26.90 -1.06
N ASN A 49 -14.55 -27.60 -2.14
CA ASN A 49 -13.41 -28.52 -2.16
C ASN A 49 -12.07 -27.88 -2.57
N ASN A 50 -12.04 -26.57 -2.84
CA ASN A 50 -10.79 -25.89 -3.16
C ASN A 50 -9.91 -25.74 -1.92
N PRO A 51 -8.58 -25.83 -2.06
CA PRO A 51 -7.67 -25.51 -0.96
C PRO A 51 -7.91 -24.04 -0.52
N PRO A 52 -7.90 -23.75 0.79
CA PRO A 52 -7.98 -22.38 1.26
C PRO A 52 -6.89 -21.51 0.62
N SER A 53 -7.21 -20.27 0.28
CA SER A 53 -6.26 -19.35 -0.36
C SER A 53 -6.60 -17.91 -0.04
N TYR A 54 -5.58 -17.07 0.05
CA TYR A 54 -5.75 -15.63 -0.08
C TYR A 54 -6.05 -15.27 -1.54
N LEU A 55 -6.92 -14.27 -1.71
CA LEU A 55 -7.23 -13.62 -2.99
C LEU A 55 -6.71 -12.18 -2.99
N ASN A 56 -6.69 -11.54 -4.17
CA ASN A 56 -6.22 -10.17 -4.37
C ASN A 56 -4.82 -9.96 -3.76
N VAL A 57 -3.91 -10.86 -4.12
CA VAL A 57 -2.50 -10.80 -3.74
C VAL A 57 -1.80 -9.79 -4.62
N ARG A 58 -0.96 -8.95 -4.01
CA ARG A 58 -0.13 -7.95 -4.68
C ARG A 58 1.20 -7.82 -3.95
N SER A 59 2.20 -7.25 -4.59
CA SER A 59 3.47 -6.94 -3.93
C SER A 59 3.29 -5.82 -2.89
N ILE A 60 4.22 -5.72 -1.94
CA ILE A 60 4.25 -4.58 -1.01
C ILE A 60 4.49 -3.27 -1.79
N ASN A 61 5.29 -3.30 -2.85
CA ASN A 61 5.51 -2.14 -3.71
C ASN A 61 4.21 -1.60 -4.31
N GLU A 62 3.46 -2.44 -5.02
CA GLU A 62 2.17 -2.05 -5.63
C GLU A 62 1.17 -1.56 -4.57
N LEU A 63 1.15 -2.19 -3.39
CA LEU A 63 0.27 -1.75 -2.31
C LEU A 63 0.63 -0.34 -1.82
N ILE A 64 1.91 0.00 -1.71
CA ILE A 64 2.35 1.32 -1.27
C ILE A 64 2.01 2.37 -2.33
N GLU A 65 2.21 2.06 -3.61
CA GLU A 65 1.85 2.92 -4.74
C GLU A 65 0.34 3.21 -4.73
N ASP A 66 -0.50 2.18 -4.71
CA ASP A 66 -1.97 2.31 -4.65
C ASP A 66 -2.44 3.15 -3.44
N GLU A 67 -1.91 2.89 -2.26
CA GLU A 67 -2.30 3.64 -1.05
C GLU A 67 -1.81 5.09 -1.07
N TYR A 68 -0.68 5.36 -1.73
CA TYR A 68 -0.15 6.71 -1.88
C TYR A 68 -1.01 7.52 -2.83
N ASP A 69 -1.40 6.94 -3.96
CA ASP A 69 -2.32 7.53 -4.92
C ASP A 69 -3.66 7.90 -4.28
N ASP A 70 -4.26 6.95 -3.54
CA ASP A 70 -5.48 7.19 -2.78
C ASP A 70 -5.29 8.28 -1.70
N PHE A 71 -4.11 8.35 -1.09
CA PHE A 71 -3.81 9.36 -0.09
C PHE A 71 -3.70 10.76 -0.69
N VAL A 72 -2.99 10.91 -1.81
CA VAL A 72 -2.89 12.18 -2.55
C VAL A 72 -4.27 12.63 -3.03
N GLN A 73 -5.10 11.72 -3.54
CA GLN A 73 -6.46 12.02 -3.95
C GLN A 73 -7.31 12.56 -2.79
N VAL A 74 -7.16 11.98 -1.59
CA VAL A 74 -7.86 12.44 -0.38
C VAL A 74 -7.38 13.84 0.03
N LEU A 75 -6.08 14.11 0.00
CA LEU A 75 -5.54 15.46 0.29
C LEU A 75 -6.13 16.49 -0.66
N TYR A 76 -6.14 16.18 -1.96
CA TYR A 76 -6.69 17.07 -2.97
C TYR A 76 -8.17 17.36 -2.77
N ASN A 77 -8.98 16.33 -2.52
CA ASN A 77 -10.41 16.47 -2.29
C ASN A 77 -10.75 17.26 -1.02
N LYS A 78 -9.83 17.33 -0.06
CA LYS A 78 -9.96 18.13 1.17
C LYS A 78 -9.36 19.54 1.04
N GLY A 79 -8.62 19.82 -0.04
CA GLY A 79 -7.85 21.05 -0.18
C GLY A 79 -6.63 21.13 0.76
N GLU A 80 -6.10 19.98 1.19
CA GLU A 80 -4.97 19.85 2.13
C GLU A 80 -3.64 19.58 1.39
N THR A 81 -3.51 20.05 0.14
CA THR A 81 -2.31 19.83 -0.69
C THR A 81 -1.16 20.80 -0.37
N GLU A 82 -1.43 21.89 0.36
CA GLU A 82 -0.41 22.76 0.96
C GLU A 82 0.10 22.16 2.28
N ILE A 83 0.84 21.06 2.18
CA ILE A 83 1.35 20.29 3.31
C ILE A 83 2.87 20.19 3.25
N SER A 84 3.54 20.23 4.41
CA SER A 84 5.00 20.05 4.45
C SER A 84 5.38 18.60 4.15
N TYR A 85 6.57 18.38 3.59
CA TYR A 85 7.07 17.02 3.32
C TYR A 85 7.04 16.12 4.56
N ASP A 86 7.51 16.62 5.71
CA ASP A 86 7.56 15.84 6.94
C ASP A 86 6.15 15.46 7.44
N GLU A 87 5.19 16.38 7.34
CA GLU A 87 3.81 16.13 7.75
C GLU A 87 3.11 15.15 6.80
N LEU A 88 3.33 15.32 5.50
CA LEU A 88 2.84 14.41 4.46
C LEU A 88 3.38 13.00 4.68
N PHE A 89 4.70 12.87 4.81
CA PHE A 89 5.38 11.60 5.00
C PHE A 89 4.91 10.90 6.27
N ASN A 90 4.84 11.60 7.40
CA ASN A 90 4.39 11.01 8.66
C ASN A 90 2.91 10.59 8.61
N SER A 91 2.05 11.40 7.98
CA SER A 91 0.63 11.10 7.83
C SER A 91 0.40 9.89 6.95
N PHE A 92 1.08 9.83 5.80
CA PHE A 92 1.04 8.68 4.92
C PHE A 92 1.56 7.42 5.61
N LYS A 93 2.72 7.51 6.27
CA LYS A 93 3.33 6.41 7.02
C LYS A 93 2.39 5.88 8.11
N GLN A 94 1.68 6.74 8.81
CA GLN A 94 0.68 6.34 9.81
C GLN A 94 -0.49 5.59 9.16
N ARG A 95 -1.03 6.10 8.05
CA ARG A 95 -2.11 5.45 7.28
C ARG A 95 -1.65 4.08 6.76
N LEU A 96 -0.50 4.01 6.13
CA LEU A 96 0.08 2.78 5.59
C LEU A 96 0.27 1.73 6.70
N ASN A 97 0.79 2.12 7.86
CA ASN A 97 0.94 1.20 9.00
C ASN A 97 -0.39 0.64 9.52
N GLN A 98 -1.46 1.44 9.50
CA GLN A 98 -2.79 0.94 9.86
C GLN A 98 -3.30 -0.09 8.85
N TYR A 99 -3.04 0.13 7.56
CA TYR A 99 -3.41 -0.81 6.51
C TYR A 99 -2.61 -2.11 6.61
N LEU A 100 -1.28 -2.00 6.65
CA LEU A 100 -0.34 -3.12 6.71
C LEU A 100 -0.57 -4.04 7.93
N THR A 101 -1.07 -3.51 9.05
CA THR A 101 -1.44 -4.30 10.23
C THR A 101 -2.53 -5.34 9.93
N ASN A 102 -3.37 -5.10 8.91
CA ASN A 102 -4.42 -6.03 8.49
C ASN A 102 -3.97 -6.96 7.35
N CYS A 103 -2.72 -6.83 6.90
CA CYS A 103 -2.14 -7.65 5.85
C CYS A 103 -1.36 -8.82 6.43
N VAL A 104 -1.22 -9.87 5.62
CA VAL A 104 -0.34 -11.00 5.89
C VAL A 104 0.56 -11.21 4.68
N ILE A 105 1.81 -11.61 4.95
CA ILE A 105 2.71 -12.07 3.89
C ILE A 105 2.23 -13.43 3.44
N VAL A 106 2.10 -13.59 2.13
CA VAL A 106 1.68 -14.82 1.50
C VAL A 106 2.78 -15.35 0.60
N LYS A 107 2.71 -16.66 0.33
CA LYS A 107 3.54 -17.31 -0.67
C LYS A 107 2.68 -18.11 -1.63
N ASN A 108 3.07 -18.09 -2.90
CA ASN A 108 2.50 -18.97 -3.90
C ASN A 108 3.01 -20.41 -3.72
N THR A 109 2.10 -21.36 -3.49
CA THR A 109 2.42 -22.79 -3.37
C THR A 109 2.28 -23.56 -4.68
N GLY A 110 2.04 -22.85 -5.80
CA GLY A 110 1.70 -23.42 -7.11
C GLY A 110 0.22 -23.81 -7.26
N ARG A 111 -0.55 -23.83 -6.17
CA ARG A 111 -1.99 -24.15 -6.15
C ARG A 111 -2.85 -23.12 -5.43
N ALA A 112 -2.25 -22.37 -4.51
CA ALA A 112 -2.91 -21.38 -3.66
C ALA A 112 -1.87 -20.40 -3.12
N TYR A 113 -2.33 -19.23 -2.71
CA TYR A 113 -1.58 -18.30 -1.89
C TYR A 113 -1.93 -18.55 -0.43
N LEU A 114 -0.93 -18.93 0.36
CA LEU A 114 -1.08 -19.19 1.79
C LEU A 114 -0.21 -18.24 2.58
N ALA A 115 -0.61 -17.94 3.82
CA ALA A 115 0.22 -17.17 4.73
C ALA A 115 1.59 -17.86 4.86
N ASP A 116 2.68 -17.08 4.77
CA ASP A 116 4.00 -17.61 5.03
C ASP A 116 4.31 -17.53 6.53
N GLU A 117 3.95 -18.59 7.25
CA GLU A 117 4.15 -18.68 8.71
C GLU A 117 5.63 -18.63 9.15
N ASN A 118 6.56 -18.83 8.22
CA ASN A 118 7.99 -18.72 8.49
C ASN A 118 8.55 -17.31 8.21
N ASP A 119 7.79 -16.46 7.53
CA ASP A 119 8.20 -15.08 7.26
C ASP A 119 7.99 -14.22 8.51
N ARG A 120 9.05 -13.52 8.93
CA ARG A 120 9.06 -12.66 10.11
C ARG A 120 9.20 -11.18 9.79
N THR A 121 8.99 -10.81 8.53
CA THR A 121 9.06 -9.41 8.11
C THR A 121 7.96 -8.65 8.80
N ALA A 122 8.35 -7.63 9.55
CA ALA A 122 7.40 -6.73 10.15
C ALA A 122 6.75 -5.89 9.03
N LEU A 123 5.45 -6.07 8.82
CA LEU A 123 4.65 -5.20 7.96
C LEU A 123 4.34 -3.88 8.69
N LYS A 124 5.40 -3.16 9.05
CA LYS A 124 5.32 -1.84 9.66
C LYS A 124 6.55 -1.05 9.28
N VAL A 125 6.34 0.16 8.83
CA VAL A 125 7.36 1.11 8.41
C VAL A 125 7.58 2.18 9.45
#